data_AF-A0A1G6PT69-F1
#
_entry.id   AF-A0A1G6PT69-F1
#
_cell.length_a   1.000
_cell.length_b   1.000
_cell.length_c   1.000
_cell.angle_alpha   90.00
_cell.angle_beta   90.00
_cell.angle_gamma   90.00
#
_symmetry.space_group_name_H-M   'P 1'
#
loop_
_entity.id
_entity.type
_entity.pdbx_description
1 polymer ?
#
loop_
_entity_poly.entity_id
_entity_poly.type
_entity_poly.pdbx_seq_one_letter_code
_entity_poly.pdbx_strand_id
1 'polypeptide(L)'
;MTFAAFEITQEDVENVLRNHLENVVNPEGEPLEAVAKALFDQGAIDFARVEKAALDSSCDLDEQTQGAYDEIKDILVEIGALAF
;
A
#
# COMPACT_ATOMS: atom_id res chain seq x y z
N MET A 1 -14.74 14.91 -16.44
CA MET A 1 -15.22 13.89 -15.50
C MET A 1 -14.38 14.05 -14.25
N THR A 2 -15.00 14.30 -13.11
CA THR A 2 -14.31 14.32 -11.82
C THR A 2 -14.27 12.87 -11.36
N PHE A 3 -13.14 12.19 -11.54
CA PHE A 3 -12.94 10.91 -10.86
C PHE A 3 -12.89 11.24 -9.36
N ALA A 4 -13.63 10.50 -8.53
CA ALA A 4 -13.51 10.65 -7.09
C ALA A 4 -12.05 10.34 -6.73
N ALA A 5 -11.41 11.16 -5.91
CA ALA A 5 -10.06 10.90 -5.45
C ALA A 5 -10.04 9.55 -4.71
N PHE A 6 -9.14 8.65 -5.08
CA PHE A 6 -8.96 7.39 -4.36
C PHE A 6 -8.11 7.71 -3.12
N GLU A 7 -8.72 7.67 -1.94
CA GLU A 7 -8.05 8.00 -0.68
C GLU A 7 -7.36 6.76 -0.11
N ILE A 8 -6.05 6.85 0.06
CA ILE A 8 -5.23 5.78 0.63
C ILE A 8 -5.05 6.04 2.12
N THR A 9 -5.27 5.00 2.91
CA THR A 9 -5.19 5.05 4.37
C THR A 9 -4.03 4.20 4.89
N GLN A 10 -3.69 4.40 6.16
CA GLN A 10 -2.74 3.53 6.86
C GLN A 10 -3.22 2.07 6.88
N GLU A 11 -4.54 1.85 6.97
CA GLU A 11 -5.14 0.52 7.01
C GLU A 11 -4.87 -0.25 5.70
N ASP A 12 -4.85 0.44 4.56
CA ASP A 12 -4.51 -0.17 3.27
C ASP A 12 -3.08 -0.70 3.26
N VAL A 13 -2.13 0.07 3.79
CA VAL A 13 -0.73 -0.36 3.95
C VAL A 13 -0.62 -1.56 4.88
N GLU A 14 -1.32 -1.53 6.02
CA GLU A 14 -1.35 -2.65 6.96
C GLU A 14 -1.94 -3.92 6.33
N ASN A 15 -3.02 -3.78 5.55
CA ASN A 15 -3.66 -4.88 4.85
C ASN A 15 -2.72 -5.52 3.83
N VAL A 16 -1.96 -4.73 3.08
CA VAL A 16 -0.95 -5.25 2.15
C VAL A 16 0.16 -5.99 2.90
N LEU A 17 0.68 -5.43 4.00
CA LEU A 17 1.67 -6.11 4.85
C LEU A 17 1.12 -7.43 5.40
N ARG A 18 -0.15 -7.43 5.85
CA ARG A 18 -0.84 -8.62 6.38
C ARG A 18 -1.01 -9.70 5.32
N ASN A 19 -1.35 -9.33 4.08
CA ASN A 19 -1.50 -10.24 2.96
C ASN A 19 -0.17 -10.86 2.51
N HIS A 20 0.96 -10.21 2.83
CA HIS A 20 2.30 -10.66 2.48
C HIS A 20 3.19 -10.90 3.71
N LEU A 21 2.59 -11.28 4.85
CA LEU A 21 3.26 -11.37 6.15
C LEU A 21 4.59 -12.16 6.12
N GLU A 22 4.64 -13.25 5.37
CA GLU A 22 5.84 -14.10 5.26
C GLU A 22 7.04 -13.40 4.60
N ASN A 23 6.79 -12.33 3.84
CA ASN A 23 7.80 -11.55 3.13
C ASN A 23 8.08 -10.20 3.80
N VAL A 24 7.43 -9.88 4.92
CA VAL A 24 7.63 -8.61 5.63
C VAL A 24 9.00 -8.57 6.30
N VAL A 25 9.79 -7.56 5.95
CA VAL A 25 11.09 -7.28 6.55
C VAL A 25 10.87 -6.48 7.83
N ASN A 26 10.70 -7.19 8.95
CA ASN A 26 10.46 -6.61 10.27
C ASN A 26 11.41 -7.23 11.31
N PRO A 27 12.69 -6.83 11.31
CA PRO A 27 13.72 -7.44 12.17
C PRO A 27 13.50 -7.20 13.66
N GLU A 28 12.75 -6.15 14.03
CA GLU A 28 12.47 -5.80 15.42
C GLU A 28 11.20 -6.49 15.96
N GLY A 29 10.47 -7.21 15.11
CA GLY A 29 9.26 -7.94 15.50
C GLY A 29 8.12 -7.02 15.92
N GLU A 30 8.05 -5.81 15.37
CA GLU A 30 7.02 -4.82 15.69
C GLU A 30 5.64 -5.27 15.21
N PRO A 31 4.55 -4.83 15.86
CA PRO A 31 3.20 -5.02 15.32
C PRO A 31 3.07 -4.42 13.92
N LEU A 32 2.33 -5.08 13.01
CA LEU A 32 2.14 -4.57 11.64
C LEU A 32 1.51 -3.17 11.61
N GLU A 33 0.61 -2.86 12.54
CA GLU A 33 0.02 -1.52 12.69
C GLU A 33 1.12 -0.45 12.89
N ALA A 34 2.12 -0.74 13.73
CA ALA A 34 3.23 0.17 13.98
C ALA A 34 4.14 0.33 12.75
N VAL A 35 4.42 -0.76 12.04
CA VAL A 35 5.18 -0.73 10.78
C VAL A 35 4.44 0.08 9.71
N ALA A 36 3.15 -0.21 9.50
CA ALA A 36 2.30 0.49 8.55
C ALA A 36 2.22 1.99 8.88
N LYS A 37 2.00 2.32 10.16
CA LYS A 37 2.00 3.70 10.64
C LYS A 37 3.32 4.41 10.34
N ALA A 38 4.45 3.78 10.64
CA ALA A 38 5.76 4.37 10.39
C ALA A 38 5.98 4.64 8.89
N LEU A 39 5.63 3.68 8.02
CA LEU A 39 5.74 3.83 6.56
C LEU A 39 4.83 4.93 6.02
N PHE A 40 3.60 5.02 6.54
CA PHE A 40 2.62 6.03 6.15
C PHE A 40 3.06 7.43 6.60
N ASP A 41 3.42 7.60 7.88
CA ASP A 41 3.84 8.88 8.46
C ASP A 41 5.15 9.42 7.86
N GLN A 42 6.08 8.53 7.50
CA GLN A 42 7.36 8.90 6.88
C GLN A 42 7.22 9.27 5.39
N GLY A 43 6.03 9.10 4.81
CA GLY A 43 5.81 9.33 3.39
C GLY A 43 6.56 8.33 2.51
N ALA A 44 6.79 7.11 3.00
CA ALA A 44 7.41 6.04 2.21
C ALA A 44 6.48 5.52 1.10
N ILE A 45 5.17 5.78 1.23
CA ILE A 45 4.15 5.43 0.23
C ILE A 45 3.91 6.63 -0.68
N ASP A 46 4.12 6.44 -1.99
CA ASP A 46 3.79 7.44 -3.01
C ASP A 46 2.27 7.41 -3.30
N PHE A 47 1.51 8.25 -2.60
CA PHE A 47 0.06 8.31 -2.74
C PHE A 47 -0.40 8.69 -4.15
N ALA A 48 0.37 9.51 -4.87
CA ALA A 48 0.00 9.91 -6.23
C ALA A 48 0.16 8.75 -7.21
N ARG A 49 1.20 7.93 -7.02
CA ARG A 49 1.42 6.71 -7.80
C ARG A 49 0.33 5.67 -7.54
N VAL A 50 -0.02 5.46 -6.27
CA VAL A 50 -1.08 4.52 -5.88
C VAL A 50 -2.46 4.98 -6.35
N GLU A 51 -2.80 6.26 -6.21
CA GLU A 51 -4.07 6.81 -6.74
C GLU A 51 -4.14 6.61 -8.26
N LYS A 52 -3.04 6.86 -8.98
CA LYS A 52 -2.98 6.61 -10.41
C LYS A 52 -3.19 5.15 -10.75
N ALA A 53 -2.53 4.22 -10.05
CA ALA A 53 -2.68 2.78 -10.28
C ALA A 53 -4.12 2.31 -10.03
N ALA A 54 -4.76 2.82 -8.98
CA ALA A 54 -6.18 2.59 -8.73
C ALA A 54 -7.02 3.06 -9.92
N LEU A 55 -6.90 4.33 -10.33
CA LEU A 55 -7.69 4.89 -11.43
C LEU A 55 -7.41 4.25 -12.81
N ASP A 56 -6.18 3.78 -13.04
CA ASP A 56 -5.79 3.08 -14.28
C ASP A 56 -6.32 1.64 -14.34
N SER A 57 -6.62 1.03 -13.18
CA SER A 57 -7.08 -0.37 -13.12
C SER A 57 -8.54 -0.53 -13.60
N SER A 58 -9.47 0.34 -13.17
CA SER A 58 -10.88 0.29 -13.55
C SER A 58 -11.69 1.50 -13.09
N CYS A 59 -12.97 1.53 -13.46
CA CYS A 59 -13.99 2.37 -12.84
C CYS A 59 -14.79 1.64 -11.74
N ASP A 60 -14.57 0.34 -11.56
CA ASP A 60 -15.14 -0.46 -10.49
C ASP A 60 -14.32 -0.32 -9.20
N LEU A 61 -14.98 -0.15 -8.05
CA LEU A 61 -14.30 0.13 -6.79
C LEU A 61 -13.42 -1.04 -6.32
N ASP A 62 -13.87 -2.29 -6.51
CA ASP A 62 -13.13 -3.46 -6.05
C ASP A 62 -11.85 -3.62 -6.88
N GLU A 63 -11.94 -3.39 -8.19
CA GLU A 63 -10.79 -3.40 -9.10
C GLU A 63 -9.82 -2.24 -8.80
N GLN A 64 -10.34 -1.04 -8.47
CA GLN A 64 -9.54 0.10 -8.02
C GLN A 64 -8.77 -0.21 -6.74
N THR A 65 -9.43 -0.81 -5.74
CA THR A 65 -8.77 -1.23 -4.51
C THR A 65 -7.68 -2.25 -4.77
N GLN A 66 -7.92 -3.22 -5.66
CA GLN A 66 -6.89 -4.18 -6.03
C GLN A 66 -5.68 -3.50 -6.71
N GLY A 67 -5.93 -2.57 -7.65
CA GLY A 67 -4.87 -1.80 -8.31
C GLY A 67 -4.05 -0.97 -7.32
N ALA A 68 -4.71 -0.36 -6.33
CA ALA A 68 -4.02 0.34 -5.25
C ALA A 68 -3.14 -0.59 -4.41
N TYR A 69 -3.66 -1.77 -4.05
CA TYR A 69 -2.93 -2.72 -3.20
C TYR A 69 -1.72 -3.33 -3.90
N ASP A 70 -1.85 -3.63 -5.20
CA ASP A 70 -0.73 -4.10 -6.01
C ASP A 70 0.38 -3.04 -6.09
N GLU A 71 0.01 -1.77 -6.25
CA GLU A 71 0.97 -0.67 -6.29
C GLU A 71 1.64 -0.42 -4.93
N ILE A 72 0.88 -0.47 -3.82
CA ILE A 72 1.43 -0.39 -2.47
C ILE A 72 2.45 -1.52 -2.27
N LYS A 73 2.13 -2.75 -2.66
CA LYS A 73 3.06 -3.89 -2.57
C LYS A 73 4.35 -3.62 -3.35
N ASP A 74 4.25 -3.13 -4.58
CA ASP A 74 5.43 -2.82 -5.41
C ASP A 74 6.30 -1.75 -4.75
N ILE A 75 5.70 -0.69 -4.21
CA ILE A 75 6.43 0.33 -3.43
C ILE A 75 7.10 -0.29 -2.21
N LEU A 76 6.40 -1.15 -1.46
CA LEU A 76 6.96 -1.82 -0.27
C LEU A 76 8.16 -2.71 -0.64
N VAL A 77 8.15 -3.34 -1.82
CA VAL A 77 9.31 -4.08 -2.35
C VAL A 77 10.45 -3.13 -2.70
N GLU A 78 10.17 -2.03 -3.40
CA GLU A 78 11.17 -1.04 -3.81
C GLU A 78 11.92 -0.42 -2.62
N ILE A 79 11.22 -0.18 -1.51
CA ILE A 79 11.83 0.39 -0.28
C ILE A 79 12.41 -0.69 0.65
N GLY A 80 12.29 -1.97 0.30
CA GLY A 80 12.82 -3.10 1.08
C GLY A 80 12.00 -3.47 2.32
N ALA A 81 10.74 -3.03 2.41
CA ALA A 81 9.80 -3.45 3.44
C ALA A 81 9.21 -4.86 3.16
N LEU A 82 9.17 -5.27 1.88
CA LEU A 82 8.88 -6.65 1.45
C LEU A 82 10.07 -7.25 0.71
N ALA A 83 10.37 -8.53 0.95
CA ALA A 83 11.44 -9.27 0.29
C ALA A 83 10.87 -10.24 -0.77
N PHE A 84 10.70 -9.74 -2.01
CA PHE A 84 10.32 -10.52 -3.19
C PHE A 84 11.46 -10.61 -4.21
#